data_AF-A0A7Y5PFU6-F1
#
_entry.id   AF-A0A7Y5PFU6-F1
#
_cell.length_a   1.000
_cell.length_b   1.000
_cell.length_c   1.000
_cell.angle_alpha   90.00
_cell.angle_beta   90.00
_cell.angle_gamma   90.00
#
_symmetry.space_group_name_H-M   'P 1'
#
loop_
_entity.id
_entity.type
_entity.pdbx_description
1 polymer ?
#
loop_
_entity_poly.entity_id
_entity_poly.type
_entity_poly.pdbx_seq_one_letter_code
_entity_poly.pdbx_strand_id
1 'polypeptide(L)'
;MIDITLQNFEAELIQGSMSQPILLDIWAPWCGPCRTLGPILEKLETAYGGRFRLAKLNSDEQPEIAGQLSQAFGVRSIPFCVLFDRGQPVDGFVGALPEAQVREFLDRHVPTEQALEAEADLAEADALEAQGDTAAALGRLQQAVAVDPANDTARYDYVKLLLEAGQVALARQAFDPVANKVALDARLAAAGHWLAACERAPHARPMPALDAAIAANRRDFDARFERAQVLLASGRFTDAMDELLEIVMRDKGWNDELARKTYVGILELMSRPAPKPAAEAAKGALEVTGRARPGAADPVVDQYRRKLSMALF
;
A
#
# COMPACT_ATOMS: atom_id res chain seq x y z
N MET A 1 15.49 22.18 8.50
CA MET A 1 15.34 23.46 7.78
C MET A 1 16.14 23.55 6.47
N ILE A 2 15.46 23.81 5.36
CA ILE A 2 16.05 24.14 4.05
C ILE A 2 15.33 25.35 3.44
N ASP A 3 16.05 26.22 2.74
CA ASP A 3 15.43 27.29 1.96
C ASP A 3 15.18 26.81 0.53
N ILE A 4 13.93 26.92 0.09
CA ILE A 4 13.49 26.49 -1.23
C ILE A 4 13.64 27.63 -2.21
N THR A 5 14.24 27.30 -3.36
CA THR A 5 14.40 28.15 -4.53
C THR A 5 13.92 27.42 -5.76
N LEU A 6 13.73 28.13 -6.87
CA LEU A 6 13.37 27.50 -8.14
C LEU A 6 14.36 26.41 -8.58
N GLN A 7 15.64 26.56 -8.24
CA GLN A 7 16.69 25.60 -8.64
C GLN A 7 16.63 24.29 -7.84
N ASN A 8 16.24 24.34 -6.56
CA ASN A 8 16.23 23.16 -5.69
C ASN A 8 14.81 22.61 -5.40
N PHE A 9 13.76 23.31 -5.81
CA PHE A 9 12.36 22.93 -5.56
C PHE A 9 12.08 21.47 -5.91
N GLU A 10 12.46 21.04 -7.11
CA GLU A 10 12.22 19.66 -7.54
C GLU A 10 12.96 18.64 -6.65
N ALA A 11 14.26 18.85 -6.43
CA ALA A 11 15.08 17.89 -5.71
C ALA A 11 14.78 17.85 -4.20
N GLU A 12 14.66 19.01 -3.57
CA GLU A 12 14.57 19.12 -2.11
C GLU A 12 13.14 19.05 -1.60
N LEU A 13 12.15 19.53 -2.38
CA LEU A 13 10.75 19.50 -1.97
C LEU A 13 9.99 18.33 -2.57
N ILE A 14 9.96 18.23 -3.91
CA ILE A 14 9.16 17.19 -4.57
C ILE A 14 9.77 15.82 -4.32
N GLN A 15 11.02 15.59 -4.73
CA GLN A 15 11.70 14.31 -4.52
C GLN A 15 11.99 14.06 -3.03
N GLY A 16 12.34 15.09 -2.26
CA GLY A 16 12.48 14.98 -0.81
C GLY A 16 11.20 14.49 -0.11
N SER A 17 10.04 14.94 -0.57
CA SER A 17 8.75 14.50 0.01
C SER A 17 8.38 13.05 -0.32
N MET A 18 9.11 12.39 -1.22
CA MET A 18 8.90 10.96 -1.51
C MET A 18 9.40 10.05 -0.39
N SER A 19 10.37 10.50 0.41
CA SER A 19 10.93 9.74 1.53
C SER A 19 10.41 10.19 2.89
N GLN A 20 10.00 11.45 3.04
CA GLN A 20 9.58 12.03 4.30
C GLN A 20 8.66 13.24 4.06
N PRO A 21 7.57 13.44 4.82
CA PRO A 21 6.74 14.63 4.70
C PRO A 21 7.53 15.94 4.89
N ILE A 22 7.28 16.93 4.02
CA ILE A 22 7.92 18.25 4.08
C ILE A 22 6.88 19.33 4.27
N LEU A 23 6.97 20.08 5.37
CA LEU A 23 6.16 21.26 5.61
C LEU A 23 6.87 22.48 5.02
N LEU A 24 6.29 23.07 3.97
CA LEU A 24 6.78 24.30 3.36
C LEU A 24 6.12 25.52 4.02
N ASP A 25 6.91 26.35 4.71
CA ASP A 25 6.51 27.65 5.25
C ASP A 25 6.76 28.77 4.23
N ILE A 26 5.69 29.31 3.66
CA ILE A 26 5.73 30.45 2.74
C ILE A 26 5.60 31.74 3.55
N TRP A 27 6.67 32.51 3.57
CA TRP A 27 6.84 33.68 4.44
C TRP A 27 7.44 34.87 3.68
N ALA A 28 7.49 36.04 4.34
CA ALA A 28 8.24 37.20 3.87
C ALA A 28 8.75 38.05 5.05
N PRO A 29 9.83 38.85 4.90
CA PRO A 29 10.41 39.63 5.99
C PRO A 29 9.46 40.65 6.63
N TRP A 30 8.53 41.19 5.83
CA TRP A 30 7.53 42.16 6.27
C TRP A 30 6.32 41.51 6.97
N CYS A 31 6.18 40.20 6.90
CA CYS A 31 5.08 39.47 7.51
C CYS A 31 5.25 39.38 9.04
N GLY A 32 4.49 40.21 9.78
CA GLY A 32 4.46 40.18 11.24
C GLY A 32 4.08 38.82 11.83
N PRO A 33 2.94 38.21 11.43
CA PRO A 33 2.51 36.91 11.95
C PRO A 33 3.51 35.77 11.70
N CYS A 34 4.26 35.81 10.59
CA CYS A 34 5.29 34.82 10.26
C CYS A 34 6.38 34.73 11.33
N ARG A 35 6.72 35.85 11.99
CA ARG A 35 7.75 35.88 13.07
C ARG A 35 7.33 35.10 14.31
N THR A 36 6.03 34.91 14.52
CA THR A 36 5.51 34.10 15.63
C THR A 36 5.42 32.63 15.25
N LEU A 37 5.02 32.35 14.00
CA LEU A 37 4.86 30.98 13.51
C LEU A 37 6.21 30.26 13.31
N GLY A 38 7.21 30.92 12.73
CA GLY A 38 8.52 30.31 12.43
C GLY A 38 9.16 29.55 13.61
N PRO A 39 9.32 30.16 14.79
CA PRO A 39 9.86 29.48 15.97
C PRO A 39 9.02 28.29 16.45
N ILE A 40 7.70 28.32 16.26
CA ILE A 40 6.82 27.20 16.57
C ILE A 40 7.11 26.03 15.62
N LEU A 41 7.25 26.30 14.32
CA LEU A 41 7.57 25.28 13.32
C LEU A 41 8.94 24.64 13.57
N GLU A 42 9.96 25.45 13.86
CA GLU A 42 11.33 24.97 14.16
C GLU A 42 11.36 24.10 15.43
N LYS A 43 10.62 24.51 16.47
CA LYS A 43 10.45 23.72 17.69
C LYS A 43 9.77 22.37 17.40
N LEU A 44 8.73 22.37 16.56
CA LEU A 44 8.03 21.15 16.18
C LEU A 44 8.90 20.24 15.29
N GLU A 45 9.67 20.77 14.35
CA GLU A 45 10.63 19.98 13.54
C GLU A 45 11.58 19.20 14.47
N THR A 46 12.11 19.86 15.49
CA THR A 46 12.98 19.23 16.50
C THR A 46 12.21 18.19 17.33
N ALA A 47 11.02 18.53 17.83
CA ALA A 47 10.23 17.66 18.69
C ALA A 47 9.71 16.40 17.98
N TYR A 48 9.52 16.45 16.66
CA TYR A 48 9.12 15.30 15.85
C TYR A 48 10.30 14.42 15.46
N GLY A 49 11.54 14.78 15.83
CA GLY A 49 12.70 13.88 15.74
C GLY A 49 13.01 13.41 14.32
N GLY A 50 12.75 14.25 13.31
CA GLY A 50 12.96 13.87 11.91
C GLY A 50 11.83 13.02 11.31
N ARG A 51 10.62 13.03 11.87
CA ARG A 51 9.42 12.45 11.21
C ARG A 51 8.85 13.34 10.10
N PHE A 52 9.14 14.64 10.13
CA PHE A 52 8.92 15.57 9.01
C PHE A 52 10.09 16.56 8.91
N ARG A 53 10.22 17.20 7.75
CA ARG A 53 11.22 18.26 7.50
C ARG A 53 10.52 19.61 7.31
N LEU A 54 11.08 20.66 7.90
CA LEU A 54 10.65 22.03 7.65
C LEU A 54 11.45 22.63 6.49
N ALA A 55 10.73 23.17 5.51
CA ALA A 55 11.27 23.95 4.40
C ALA A 55 10.68 25.36 4.43
N LYS A 56 11.44 26.35 3.96
CA LYS A 56 11.01 27.75 3.95
C LYS A 56 11.07 28.30 2.53
N LEU A 57 10.09 29.11 2.16
CA LEU A 57 10.03 29.80 0.87
C LEU A 57 9.77 31.28 1.13
N ASN A 58 10.75 32.12 0.82
CA ASN A 58 10.52 33.57 0.83
C ASN A 58 9.71 33.96 -0.41
N SER A 59 8.48 34.44 -0.21
CA SER A 59 7.57 34.79 -1.32
C SER A 59 8.03 36.00 -2.13
N ASP A 60 8.86 36.88 -1.54
CA ASP A 60 9.42 38.03 -2.27
C ASP A 60 10.55 37.59 -3.23
N GLU A 61 11.31 36.56 -2.85
CA GLU A 61 12.44 36.04 -3.63
C GLU A 61 12.01 34.98 -4.65
N GLN A 62 10.97 34.20 -4.31
CA GLN A 62 10.43 33.11 -5.14
C GLN A 62 8.93 33.32 -5.46
N PRO A 63 8.56 34.46 -6.10
CA PRO A 63 7.15 34.82 -6.32
C PRO A 63 6.42 33.85 -7.25
N GLU A 64 7.13 33.19 -8.16
CA GLU A 64 6.56 32.22 -9.10
C GLU A 64 6.02 30.98 -8.36
N ILE A 65 6.85 30.38 -7.50
CA ILE A 65 6.48 29.19 -6.70
C ILE A 65 5.37 29.55 -5.71
N ALA A 66 5.54 30.65 -4.99
CA ALA A 66 4.57 31.12 -4.01
C ALA A 66 3.20 31.41 -4.68
N GLY A 67 3.22 32.04 -5.85
CA GLY A 67 2.02 32.36 -6.63
C GLY A 67 1.29 31.11 -7.12
N GLN A 68 2.00 30.12 -7.64
CA GLN A 68 1.40 28.86 -8.10
C GLN A 68 0.74 28.09 -6.96
N LEU A 69 1.42 27.93 -5.82
CA LEU A 69 0.86 27.26 -4.64
C LEU A 69 -0.34 28.03 -4.07
N SER A 70 -0.25 29.35 -4.01
CA SER A 70 -1.35 30.22 -3.57
C SER A 70 -2.58 30.06 -4.48
N GLN A 71 -2.39 30.00 -5.80
CA GLN A 71 -3.48 29.77 -6.75
C GLN A 71 -4.09 28.37 -6.61
N ALA A 72 -3.26 27.33 -6.48
CA ALA A 72 -3.71 25.95 -6.35
C ALA A 72 -4.59 25.73 -5.09
N PHE A 73 -4.27 26.42 -4.00
CA PHE A 73 -5.02 26.34 -2.73
C PHE A 73 -6.05 27.46 -2.53
N GLY A 74 -6.17 28.40 -3.47
CA GLY A 74 -7.09 29.55 -3.35
C GLY A 74 -6.73 30.54 -2.22
N VAL A 75 -5.46 30.57 -1.80
CA VAL A 75 -4.94 31.39 -0.70
C VAL A 75 -4.33 32.68 -1.25
N ARG A 76 -4.46 33.79 -0.50
CA ARG A 76 -3.93 35.11 -0.91
C ARG A 76 -3.11 35.82 0.16
N SER A 77 -2.85 35.17 1.28
CA SER A 77 -2.19 35.76 2.44
C SER A 77 -1.13 34.84 3.01
N ILE A 78 -0.05 35.43 3.53
CA ILE A 78 0.99 34.74 4.28
C ILE A 78 0.88 35.05 5.80
N PRO A 79 1.37 34.17 6.68
CA PRO A 79 2.04 32.90 6.40
C PRO A 79 1.08 31.87 5.80
N PHE A 80 1.59 31.08 4.86
CA PHE A 80 0.87 29.96 4.26
C PHE A 80 1.76 28.74 4.32
N CYS A 81 1.30 27.68 4.98
CA CYS A 81 2.05 26.44 5.08
C CYS A 81 1.39 25.35 4.22
N VAL A 82 2.20 24.62 3.46
CA VAL A 82 1.76 23.50 2.62
C VAL A 82 2.55 22.27 3.00
N LEU A 83 1.86 21.16 3.27
CA LEU A 83 2.50 19.88 3.50
C LEU A 83 2.61 19.11 2.18
N PHE A 84 3.81 18.68 1.86
CA PHE A 84 4.10 17.78 0.76
C PHE A 84 4.36 16.38 1.30
N ASP A 85 3.67 15.39 0.74
CA ASP A 85 3.88 13.97 0.98
C ASP A 85 3.81 13.23 -0.36
N ARG A 86 4.73 12.28 -0.57
CA ARG A 86 4.81 11.46 -1.79
C ARG A 86 4.80 12.30 -3.08
N GLY A 87 5.57 13.39 -3.09
CA GLY A 87 5.77 14.26 -4.24
C GLY A 87 4.59 15.18 -4.55
N GLN A 88 3.57 15.23 -3.69
CA GLN A 88 2.36 16.00 -3.93
C GLN A 88 2.02 16.88 -2.72
N PRO A 89 1.42 18.06 -2.94
CA PRO A 89 0.87 18.85 -1.84
C PRO A 89 -0.44 18.20 -1.36
N VAL A 90 -0.48 17.77 -0.09
CA VAL A 90 -1.58 16.96 0.47
C VAL A 90 -2.54 17.72 1.38
N ASP A 91 -2.08 18.77 2.05
CA ASP A 91 -2.88 19.65 2.91
C ASP A 91 -2.14 20.97 3.15
N GLY A 92 -2.81 21.97 3.71
CA GLY A 92 -2.17 23.24 4.07
C GLY A 92 -3.02 24.08 5.01
N PHE A 93 -2.40 25.08 5.64
CA PHE A 93 -3.08 26.03 6.52
C PHE A 93 -2.56 27.45 6.34
N VAL A 94 -3.41 28.42 6.66
CA VAL A 94 -3.12 29.85 6.47
C VAL A 94 -3.15 30.57 7.81
N GLY A 95 -2.21 31.50 8.00
CA GLY A 95 -2.12 32.32 9.20
C GLY A 95 -1.24 31.72 10.29
N ALA A 96 -0.96 32.52 11.31
CA ALA A 96 -0.17 32.09 12.46
C ALA A 96 -1.05 31.34 13.45
N LEU A 97 -1.07 30.01 13.35
CA LEU A 97 -1.83 29.14 14.25
C LEU A 97 -1.08 28.92 15.58
N PRO A 98 -1.79 28.68 16.70
CA PRO A 98 -1.18 28.22 17.95
C PRO A 98 -0.49 26.86 17.78
N GLU A 99 0.56 26.59 18.58
CA GLU A 99 1.34 25.34 18.52
C GLU A 99 0.46 24.08 18.57
N ALA A 100 -0.59 24.06 19.40
CA ALA A 100 -1.50 22.92 19.50
C ALA A 100 -2.22 22.60 18.18
N GLN A 101 -2.64 23.62 17.44
CA GLN A 101 -3.32 23.45 16.14
C GLN A 101 -2.34 23.02 15.06
N VAL A 102 -1.10 23.54 15.08
CA VAL A 102 -0.05 23.08 14.15
C VAL A 102 0.30 21.61 14.43
N ARG A 103 0.36 21.22 15.71
CA ARG A 103 0.58 19.83 16.12
C ARG A 103 -0.54 18.92 15.64
N GLU A 104 -1.80 19.30 15.85
CA GLU A 104 -2.96 18.56 15.35
C GLU A 104 -2.95 18.46 13.82
N PHE A 105 -2.54 19.53 13.11
CA PHE A 105 -2.35 19.50 11.67
C PHE A 105 -1.29 18.46 11.28
N LEU A 106 -0.12 18.47 11.92
CA LEU A 106 0.98 17.55 11.63
C LEU A 106 0.63 16.10 11.97
N ASP A 107 0.01 15.84 13.11
CA ASP A 107 -0.33 14.47 13.56
C ASP A 107 -1.30 13.74 12.62
N ARG A 108 -2.05 14.46 11.78
CA ARG A 108 -2.91 13.87 10.75
C ARG A 108 -2.15 13.31 9.56
N HIS A 109 -0.93 13.77 9.32
CA HIS A 109 -0.20 13.52 8.08
C HIS A 109 1.22 12.98 8.28
N VAL A 110 1.84 13.29 9.42
CA VAL A 110 3.18 12.86 9.75
C VAL A 110 3.09 11.50 10.42
N PRO A 111 3.83 10.48 9.93
CA PRO A 111 3.81 9.15 10.53
C PRO A 111 4.22 9.20 12.00
N THR A 112 3.65 8.29 12.79
CA THR A 112 4.07 8.09 14.18
C THR A 112 5.45 7.43 14.22
N GLU A 113 6.13 7.49 15.36
CA GLU A 113 7.41 6.79 15.55
C GLU A 113 7.26 5.27 15.35
N GLN A 114 6.17 4.70 15.86
CA GLN A 114 5.80 3.30 15.68
C GLN A 114 5.59 2.95 14.20
N ALA A 115 4.91 3.82 13.44
CA ALA A 115 4.72 3.60 12.01
C ALA A 115 6.04 3.58 11.25
N LEU A 116 6.98 4.49 11.57
CA LEU A 116 8.31 4.50 10.95
C LEU A 116 9.15 3.28 11.31
N GLU A 117 9.11 2.84 12.58
CA GLU A 117 9.79 1.63 13.01
C GLU A 117 9.23 0.40 12.29
N ALA A 118 7.91 0.27 12.21
CA ALA A 118 7.26 -0.81 11.47
C ALA A 118 7.58 -0.79 9.96
N GLU A 119 7.66 0.40 9.36
CA GLU A 119 8.10 0.54 7.95
C GLU A 119 9.56 0.14 7.75
N ALA A 120 10.44 0.42 8.71
CA ALA A 120 11.84 0.00 8.66
C ALA A 120 11.98 -1.52 8.79
N ASP A 121 11.26 -2.15 9.72
CA ASP A 121 11.22 -3.60 9.87
C ASP A 121 10.65 -4.28 8.61
N LEU A 122 9.61 -3.70 7.99
CA LEU A 122 9.06 -4.20 6.72
C LEU A 122 10.11 -4.15 5.60
N ALA A 123 10.85 -3.04 5.48
CA ALA A 123 11.91 -2.91 4.47
C ALA A 123 13.08 -3.89 4.72
N GLU A 124 13.42 -4.16 5.99
CA GLU A 124 14.42 -5.19 6.33
C GLU A 124 13.91 -6.59 5.99
N ALA A 125 12.63 -6.89 6.24
CA ALA A 125 12.02 -8.15 5.87
C ALA A 125 12.09 -8.40 4.35
N ASP A 126 11.73 -7.41 3.53
CA ASP A 126 11.83 -7.50 2.07
C ASP A 126 13.26 -7.81 1.62
N ALA A 127 14.25 -7.17 2.24
CA ALA A 127 15.66 -7.39 1.93
C ALA A 127 16.14 -8.81 2.33
N LEU A 128 15.65 -9.35 3.44
CA LEU A 128 15.96 -10.70 3.92
C LEU A 128 15.28 -11.77 3.04
N GLU A 129 14.03 -11.55 2.63
CA GLU A 129 13.32 -12.43 1.70
C GLU A 129 14.04 -12.50 0.35
N ALA A 130 14.51 -11.35 -0.17
CA ALA A 130 15.30 -11.30 -1.40
C ALA A 130 16.64 -12.06 -1.30
N GLN A 131 17.16 -12.25 -0.09
CA GLN A 131 18.36 -13.06 0.19
C GLN A 131 18.02 -14.54 0.45
N GLY A 132 16.74 -14.90 0.52
CA GLY A 132 16.26 -16.25 0.84
C GLY A 132 16.25 -16.58 2.33
N ASP A 133 16.46 -15.60 3.22
CA ASP A 133 16.38 -15.81 4.68
C ASP A 133 14.93 -15.61 5.18
N THR A 134 14.09 -16.58 4.86
CA THR A 134 12.66 -16.57 5.22
C THR A 134 12.44 -16.50 6.74
N ALA A 135 13.31 -17.12 7.54
CA ALA A 135 13.14 -17.15 9.00
C ALA A 135 13.39 -15.77 9.61
N ALA A 136 14.44 -15.07 9.18
CA ALA A 136 14.71 -13.71 9.62
C ALA A 136 13.65 -12.73 9.11
N ALA A 137 13.21 -12.87 7.85
CA ALA A 137 12.13 -12.06 7.28
C ALA A 137 10.82 -12.18 8.09
N LEU A 138 10.42 -13.41 8.46
CA LEU A 138 9.26 -13.64 9.33
C LEU A 138 9.39 -12.95 10.69
N GLY A 139 10.59 -12.95 11.29
CA GLY A 139 10.85 -12.26 12.55
C GLY A 139 10.64 -10.75 12.44
N ARG A 140 11.09 -10.15 11.34
CA ARG A 140 10.91 -8.72 11.07
C ARG A 140 9.47 -8.33 10.79
N LEU A 141 8.76 -9.12 10.00
CA LEU A 141 7.32 -8.92 9.76
C LEU A 141 6.51 -9.04 11.05
N GLN A 142 6.84 -10.01 11.90
CA GLN A 142 6.20 -10.16 13.20
C GLN A 142 6.42 -8.92 14.08
N GLN A 143 7.65 -8.39 14.12
CA GLN A 143 7.97 -7.17 14.86
C GLN A 143 7.21 -5.97 14.30
N ALA A 144 7.19 -5.77 12.98
CA ALA A 144 6.46 -4.68 12.34
C ALA A 144 4.96 -4.69 12.72
N VAL A 145 4.32 -5.87 12.71
CA VAL A 145 2.91 -6.04 13.10
C VAL A 145 2.70 -5.83 14.61
N ALA A 146 3.69 -6.14 15.44
CA ALA A 146 3.60 -5.91 16.89
C ALA A 146 3.73 -4.42 17.25
N VAL A 147 4.61 -3.69 16.55
CA VAL A 147 4.86 -2.25 16.74
C VAL A 147 3.70 -1.41 16.21
N ASP A 148 3.23 -1.72 15.00
CA ASP A 148 2.03 -1.10 14.41
C ASP A 148 0.98 -2.16 14.04
N PRO A 149 0.11 -2.55 14.99
CA PRO A 149 -0.95 -3.52 14.73
C PRO A 149 -1.97 -3.09 13.67
N ALA A 150 -2.03 -1.80 13.34
CA ALA A 150 -2.92 -1.22 12.33
C ALA A 150 -2.32 -1.25 10.92
N ASN A 151 -1.03 -1.58 10.78
CA ASN A 151 -0.37 -1.73 9.49
C ASN A 151 -0.84 -3.01 8.77
N ASP A 152 -1.92 -2.88 8.02
CA ASP A 152 -2.52 -3.97 7.26
C ASP A 152 -1.59 -4.51 6.16
N THR A 153 -0.66 -3.69 5.64
CA THR A 153 0.33 -4.12 4.65
C THR A 153 1.34 -5.09 5.29
N ALA A 154 1.98 -4.68 6.39
CA ALA A 154 2.91 -5.54 7.11
C ALA A 154 2.25 -6.84 7.58
N ARG A 155 0.98 -6.77 8.00
CA ARG A 155 0.21 -7.95 8.39
C ARG A 155 -0.10 -8.87 7.21
N TYR A 156 -0.49 -8.32 6.06
CA TYR A 156 -0.69 -9.11 4.85
C TYR A 156 0.60 -9.84 4.45
N ASP A 157 1.73 -9.13 4.40
CA ASP A 157 3.02 -9.71 4.02
C ASP A 157 3.45 -10.80 5.03
N TYR A 158 3.21 -10.59 6.33
CA TYR A 158 3.43 -11.60 7.36
C TYR A 158 2.59 -12.86 7.14
N VAL A 159 1.27 -12.71 6.92
CA VAL A 159 0.37 -13.84 6.65
C VAL A 159 0.79 -14.58 5.39
N LYS A 160 1.13 -13.85 4.31
CA LYS A 160 1.58 -14.41 3.05
C LYS A 160 2.83 -15.28 3.26
N LEU A 161 3.86 -14.74 3.91
CA LEU A 161 5.12 -15.47 4.13
C LEU A 161 4.94 -16.68 5.05
N LEU A 162 4.05 -16.61 6.05
CA LEU A 162 3.69 -17.75 6.88
C LEU A 162 3.02 -18.88 6.07
N LEU A 163 2.14 -18.54 5.11
CA LEU A 163 1.51 -19.51 4.23
C LEU A 163 2.52 -20.15 3.27
N GLU A 164 3.44 -19.37 2.71
CA GLU A 164 4.56 -19.88 1.89
C GLU A 164 5.45 -20.86 2.68
N ALA A 165 5.69 -20.56 3.96
CA ALA A 165 6.44 -21.41 4.87
C ALA A 165 5.62 -22.62 5.41
N GLY A 166 4.36 -22.78 5.01
CA GLY A 166 3.47 -23.84 5.48
C GLY A 166 3.01 -23.71 6.94
N GLN A 167 3.23 -22.56 7.58
CA GLN A 167 2.87 -22.28 8.97
C GLN A 167 1.40 -21.83 9.10
N VAL A 168 0.47 -22.67 8.62
CA VAL A 168 -0.97 -22.35 8.47
C VAL A 168 -1.61 -21.89 9.79
N ALA A 169 -1.29 -22.54 10.91
CA ALA A 169 -1.86 -22.18 12.22
C ALA A 169 -1.43 -20.79 12.69
N LEU A 170 -0.20 -20.37 12.42
CA LEU A 170 0.29 -19.03 12.75
C LEU A 170 -0.29 -18.00 11.77
N ALA A 171 -0.41 -18.34 10.48
CA ALA A 171 -1.06 -17.49 9.49
C ALA A 171 -2.51 -17.16 9.88
N ARG A 172 -3.26 -18.15 10.40
CA ARG A 172 -4.60 -17.95 10.97
C ARG A 172 -4.61 -16.92 12.10
N GLN A 173 -3.76 -17.10 13.10
CA GLN A 173 -3.68 -16.18 14.23
C GLN A 173 -3.30 -14.75 13.80
N ALA A 174 -2.38 -14.61 12.85
CA ALA A 174 -1.98 -13.32 12.31
C ALA A 174 -3.10 -12.63 11.50
N PHE A 175 -3.93 -13.42 10.82
CA PHE A 175 -5.03 -12.95 9.97
C PHE A 175 -6.30 -12.56 10.75
N ASP A 176 -6.61 -13.24 11.86
CA ASP A 176 -7.87 -13.04 12.60
C ASP A 176 -8.19 -11.56 12.95
N PRO A 177 -7.21 -10.72 13.38
CA PRO A 177 -7.48 -9.31 13.67
C PRO A 177 -7.92 -8.45 12.46
N VAL A 178 -7.67 -8.92 11.23
CA VAL A 178 -8.03 -8.21 9.99
C VAL A 178 -9.08 -8.93 9.15
N ALA A 179 -9.64 -10.03 9.66
CA ALA A 179 -10.66 -10.81 8.96
C ALA A 179 -11.92 -9.99 8.62
N ASN A 180 -12.25 -8.97 9.42
CA ASN A 180 -13.38 -8.07 9.15
C ASN A 180 -13.08 -7.01 8.07
N LYS A 181 -11.81 -6.83 7.69
CA LYS A 181 -11.38 -5.84 6.69
C LYS A 181 -11.31 -6.40 5.27
N VAL A 182 -11.54 -7.71 5.07
CA VAL A 182 -11.46 -8.36 3.74
C VAL A 182 -12.40 -7.77 2.69
N ALA A 183 -13.50 -7.12 3.11
CA ALA A 183 -14.40 -6.43 2.18
C ALA A 183 -13.84 -5.10 1.67
N LEU A 184 -12.84 -4.54 2.37
CA LEU A 184 -12.24 -3.23 2.10
C LEU A 184 -10.87 -3.35 1.42
N ASP A 185 -10.16 -4.46 1.62
CA ASP A 185 -8.84 -4.70 1.05
C ASP A 185 -8.80 -6.02 0.27
N ALA A 186 -8.53 -5.93 -1.04
CA ALA A 186 -8.45 -7.06 -1.95
C ALA A 186 -7.30 -8.02 -1.62
N ARG A 187 -6.17 -7.51 -1.11
CA ARG A 187 -5.01 -8.33 -0.71
C ARG A 187 -5.36 -9.17 0.51
N LEU A 188 -6.03 -8.58 1.50
CA LEU A 188 -6.53 -9.32 2.66
C LEU A 188 -7.57 -10.37 2.26
N ALA A 189 -8.48 -10.05 1.34
CA ALA A 189 -9.43 -11.05 0.81
C ALA A 189 -8.70 -12.22 0.14
N ALA A 190 -7.68 -11.93 -0.67
CA ALA A 190 -6.87 -12.92 -1.37
C ALA A 190 -6.11 -13.84 -0.39
N ALA A 191 -5.46 -13.27 0.63
CA ALA A 191 -4.81 -14.03 1.70
C ALA A 191 -5.82 -14.92 2.45
N GLY A 192 -7.03 -14.41 2.73
CA GLY A 192 -8.09 -15.17 3.37
C GLY A 192 -8.53 -16.39 2.55
N HIS A 193 -8.67 -16.25 1.23
CA HIS A 193 -8.98 -17.37 0.33
C HIS A 193 -7.87 -18.43 0.31
N TRP A 194 -6.60 -18.00 0.28
CA TRP A 194 -5.48 -18.92 0.29
C TRP A 194 -5.35 -19.65 1.63
N LEU A 195 -5.47 -18.93 2.74
CA LEU A 195 -5.47 -19.50 4.09
C LEU A 195 -6.58 -20.55 4.24
N ALA A 196 -7.81 -20.24 3.81
CA ALA A 196 -8.92 -21.20 3.85
C ALA A 196 -8.63 -22.45 2.99
N ALA A 197 -7.96 -22.30 1.85
CA ALA A 197 -7.54 -23.43 1.04
C ALA A 197 -6.47 -24.28 1.74
N CYS A 198 -5.47 -23.66 2.37
CA CYS A 198 -4.43 -24.33 3.15
C CYS A 198 -4.99 -25.08 4.37
N GLU A 199 -6.01 -24.52 5.05
CA GLU A 199 -6.71 -25.19 6.15
C GLU A 199 -7.55 -26.38 5.67
N ARG A 200 -8.11 -26.30 4.45
CA ARG A 200 -8.99 -27.34 3.92
C ARG A 200 -8.24 -28.49 3.26
N ALA A 201 -7.11 -28.22 2.61
CA ALA A 201 -6.37 -29.20 1.81
C ALA A 201 -5.98 -30.49 2.57
N PRO A 202 -5.54 -30.47 3.85
CA PRO A 202 -5.24 -31.69 4.62
C PRO A 202 -6.45 -32.60 4.84
N HIS A 203 -7.67 -32.08 4.71
CA HIS A 203 -8.93 -32.79 4.91
C HIS A 203 -9.67 -33.08 3.60
N ALA A 204 -9.07 -32.73 2.46
CA ALA A 204 -9.67 -32.94 1.15
C ALA A 204 -9.64 -34.42 0.75
N ARG A 205 -10.60 -34.82 -0.09
CA ARG A 205 -10.60 -36.09 -0.79
C ARG A 205 -9.31 -36.24 -1.60
N PRO A 206 -8.75 -37.45 -1.69
CA PRO A 206 -7.61 -37.71 -2.58
C PRO A 206 -7.94 -37.31 -4.02
N MET A 207 -6.95 -36.79 -4.75
CA MET A 207 -7.14 -36.32 -6.13
C MET A 207 -7.84 -37.33 -7.06
N PRO A 208 -7.53 -38.66 -7.03
CA PRO A 208 -8.25 -39.62 -7.86
C PRO A 208 -9.75 -39.74 -7.55
N ALA A 209 -10.15 -39.51 -6.30
CA ALA A 209 -11.57 -39.54 -5.91
C ALA A 209 -12.30 -38.28 -6.39
N LEU A 210 -11.62 -37.12 -6.35
CA LEU A 210 -12.13 -35.87 -6.93
C LEU A 210 -12.29 -36.01 -8.45
N ASP A 211 -11.30 -36.60 -9.12
CA ASP A 211 -11.34 -36.87 -10.56
C ASP A 211 -12.53 -37.76 -10.93
N ALA A 212 -12.74 -38.85 -10.18
CA ALA A 212 -13.87 -39.75 -10.40
C ALA A 212 -15.22 -39.05 -10.17
N ALA A 213 -15.34 -38.21 -9.14
CA ALA A 213 -16.57 -37.46 -8.85
C ALA A 213 -16.90 -36.46 -9.98
N ILE A 214 -15.91 -35.68 -10.43
CA ILE A 214 -16.07 -34.70 -11.51
C ILE A 214 -16.36 -35.40 -12.85
N ALA A 215 -15.77 -36.56 -13.10
CA ALA A 215 -16.04 -37.36 -14.29
C ALA A 215 -17.47 -37.92 -14.29
N ALA A 216 -17.97 -38.37 -13.14
CA ALA A 216 -19.33 -38.88 -12.97
C ALA A 216 -20.38 -37.75 -13.08
N ASN A 217 -20.09 -36.56 -12.56
CA ASN A 217 -20.96 -35.39 -12.65
C ASN A 217 -20.14 -34.12 -12.91
N ARG A 218 -20.19 -33.61 -14.16
CA ARG A 218 -19.47 -32.38 -14.54
C ARG A 218 -19.96 -31.11 -13.81
N ARG A 219 -21.11 -31.17 -13.14
CA ARG A 219 -21.67 -30.09 -12.31
C ARG A 219 -21.49 -30.37 -10.81
N ASP A 220 -20.65 -31.33 -10.42
CA ASP A 220 -20.19 -31.47 -9.04
C ASP A 220 -19.20 -30.34 -8.71
N PHE A 221 -19.76 -29.15 -8.50
CA PHE A 221 -18.98 -27.94 -8.22
C PHE A 221 -18.29 -28.00 -6.88
N ASP A 222 -18.85 -28.73 -5.90
CA ASP A 222 -18.21 -28.97 -4.61
C ASP A 222 -16.90 -29.74 -4.79
N ALA A 223 -16.90 -30.85 -5.54
CA ALA A 223 -15.68 -31.60 -5.86
C ALA A 223 -14.67 -30.78 -6.66
N ARG A 224 -15.16 -29.98 -7.62
CA ARG A 224 -14.29 -29.14 -8.44
C ARG A 224 -13.66 -28.00 -7.65
N PHE A 225 -14.42 -27.38 -6.74
CA PHE A 225 -13.91 -26.35 -5.86
C PHE A 225 -12.92 -26.91 -4.83
N GLU A 226 -13.21 -28.09 -4.26
CA GLU A 226 -12.30 -28.79 -3.35
C GLU A 226 -10.96 -29.12 -4.05
N ARG A 227 -11.00 -29.59 -5.30
CA ARG A 227 -9.79 -29.77 -6.13
C ARG A 227 -9.04 -28.45 -6.34
N ALA A 228 -9.75 -27.36 -6.62
CA ALA A 228 -9.15 -26.04 -6.77
C ALA A 228 -8.47 -25.56 -5.47
N GLN A 229 -9.07 -25.83 -4.30
CA GLN A 229 -8.47 -25.51 -3.00
C GLN A 229 -7.18 -26.31 -2.76
N VAL A 230 -7.14 -27.60 -3.09
CA VAL A 230 -5.91 -28.41 -2.98
C VAL A 230 -4.81 -27.85 -3.89
N LEU A 231 -5.15 -27.47 -5.13
CA LEU A 231 -4.20 -26.86 -6.07
C LEU A 231 -3.68 -25.53 -5.54
N LEU A 232 -4.57 -24.66 -5.04
CA LEU A 232 -4.24 -23.37 -4.44
C LEU A 232 -3.30 -23.53 -3.23
N ALA A 233 -3.61 -24.45 -2.32
CA ALA A 233 -2.78 -24.73 -1.15
C ALA A 233 -1.37 -25.22 -1.54
N SER A 234 -1.21 -25.90 -2.68
CA SER A 234 0.08 -26.34 -3.21
C SER A 234 0.81 -25.31 -4.07
N GLY A 235 0.31 -24.06 -4.16
CA GLY A 235 0.90 -23.00 -4.99
C GLY A 235 0.67 -23.17 -6.50
N ARG A 236 -0.17 -24.13 -6.91
CA ARG A 236 -0.53 -24.37 -8.32
C ARG A 236 -1.66 -23.44 -8.75
N PHE A 237 -1.38 -22.15 -8.74
CA PHE A 237 -2.37 -21.08 -8.95
C PHE A 237 -3.10 -21.14 -10.29
N THR A 238 -2.38 -21.40 -11.38
CA THR A 238 -2.98 -21.48 -12.73
C THR A 238 -3.93 -22.66 -12.86
N ASP A 239 -3.57 -23.81 -12.32
CA ASP A 239 -4.41 -25.01 -12.35
C ASP A 239 -5.65 -24.83 -11.47
N ALA A 240 -5.49 -24.20 -10.30
CA ALA A 240 -6.63 -23.84 -9.45
C ALA A 240 -7.60 -22.90 -10.18
N MET A 241 -7.08 -21.88 -10.87
CA MET A 241 -7.90 -20.95 -11.65
C MET A 241 -8.66 -21.65 -12.80
N ASP A 242 -8.04 -22.60 -13.51
CA ASP A 242 -8.72 -23.36 -14.57
C ASP A 242 -9.89 -24.18 -14.01
N GLU A 243 -9.75 -24.78 -12.81
CA GLU A 243 -10.87 -25.47 -12.12
C GLU A 243 -12.00 -24.52 -11.71
N LEU A 244 -11.65 -23.35 -11.16
CA LEU A 244 -12.62 -22.33 -10.75
C LEU A 244 -13.37 -21.75 -11.94
N LEU A 245 -12.69 -21.57 -13.09
CA LEU A 245 -13.29 -21.05 -14.31
C LEU A 245 -14.38 -21.99 -14.83
N GLU A 246 -14.17 -23.30 -14.73
CA GLU A 246 -15.13 -24.30 -15.16
C GLU A 246 -16.42 -24.28 -14.31
N ILE A 247 -16.34 -23.88 -13.03
CA ILE A 247 -17.50 -23.59 -12.19
C ILE A 247 -18.20 -22.32 -12.69
N VAL A 248 -17.45 -21.21 -12.79
CA VAL A 248 -17.99 -19.89 -13.19
C VAL A 248 -18.69 -19.95 -14.55
N MET A 249 -18.15 -20.68 -15.51
CA MET A 249 -18.74 -20.85 -16.85
C MET A 249 -20.07 -21.62 -16.84
N ARG A 250 -20.34 -22.46 -15.84
CA ARG A 250 -21.55 -23.30 -15.76
C ARG A 250 -22.57 -22.78 -14.76
N ASP A 251 -22.11 -22.06 -13.75
CA ASP A 251 -22.92 -21.44 -12.71
C ASP A 251 -22.15 -20.27 -12.07
N LYS A 252 -22.45 -19.05 -12.51
CA LYS A 252 -21.81 -17.81 -12.04
C LYS A 252 -22.14 -17.49 -10.58
N GLY A 253 -23.29 -17.96 -10.09
CA GLY A 253 -23.83 -17.65 -8.77
C GLY A 253 -23.59 -18.74 -7.73
N TRP A 254 -22.94 -19.85 -8.11
CA TRP A 254 -22.69 -20.96 -7.20
C TRP A 254 -21.98 -20.49 -5.92
N ASN A 255 -22.56 -20.86 -4.78
CA ASN A 255 -22.06 -20.60 -3.43
C ASN A 255 -21.68 -19.13 -3.20
N ASP A 256 -22.62 -18.21 -3.45
CA ASP A 256 -22.42 -16.76 -3.31
C ASP A 256 -21.18 -16.25 -4.07
N GLU A 257 -20.97 -16.81 -5.27
CA GLU A 257 -19.90 -16.46 -6.19
C GLU A 257 -18.49 -16.79 -5.66
N LEU A 258 -18.40 -17.72 -4.70
CA LEU A 258 -17.14 -18.10 -4.04
C LEU A 258 -16.06 -18.52 -5.05
N ALA A 259 -16.44 -19.23 -6.11
CA ALA A 259 -15.50 -19.63 -7.16
C ALA A 259 -14.88 -18.41 -7.85
N ARG A 260 -15.69 -17.39 -8.19
CA ARG A 260 -15.21 -16.15 -8.81
C ARG A 260 -14.35 -15.33 -7.85
N LYS A 261 -14.78 -15.20 -6.58
CA LYS A 261 -14.05 -14.46 -5.55
C LYS A 261 -12.66 -15.09 -5.31
N THR A 262 -12.61 -16.42 -5.21
CA THR A 262 -11.35 -17.16 -5.08
C THR A 262 -10.45 -16.97 -6.31
N TYR A 263 -11.02 -17.01 -7.52
CA TYR A 263 -10.27 -16.77 -8.77
C TYR A 263 -9.63 -15.37 -8.77
N VAL A 264 -10.39 -14.33 -8.42
CA VAL A 264 -9.88 -12.96 -8.32
C VAL A 264 -8.82 -12.85 -7.24
N GLY A 265 -9.00 -13.52 -6.10
CA GLY A 265 -7.99 -13.61 -5.05
C GLY A 265 -6.67 -14.20 -5.57
N ILE A 266 -6.71 -15.26 -6.38
CA ILE A 266 -5.49 -15.84 -6.97
C ILE A 266 -4.80 -14.84 -7.91
N LEU A 267 -5.55 -14.09 -8.73
CA LEU A 267 -4.97 -13.04 -9.57
C LEU A 267 -4.28 -11.95 -8.75
N GLU A 268 -4.83 -11.60 -7.59
CA GLU A 268 -4.23 -10.64 -6.67
C GLU A 268 -2.93 -11.20 -6.07
N LEU A 269 -2.92 -12.45 -5.59
CA LEU A 269 -1.72 -13.11 -5.05
C LEU A 269 -0.58 -13.20 -6.08
N MET A 270 -0.93 -13.43 -7.35
CA MET A 270 0.04 -13.52 -8.45
C MET A 270 0.50 -12.15 -8.95
N SER A 271 -0.22 -11.07 -8.65
CA SER A 271 0.16 -9.74 -9.10
C SER A 271 1.35 -9.24 -8.28
N ARG A 272 2.42 -8.84 -8.98
CA ARG A 272 3.56 -8.21 -8.30
C ARG A 272 3.11 -6.87 -7.73
N PRO A 273 3.56 -6.49 -6.51
CA PRO A 273 3.38 -5.13 -6.04
C PRO A 273 3.98 -4.18 -7.08
N ALA A 274 3.29 -3.09 -7.39
CA ALA A 274 3.90 -2.04 -8.19
C ALA A 274 5.20 -1.63 -7.48
N PRO A 275 6.34 -1.53 -8.20
CA PRO A 275 7.56 -1.06 -7.58
C PRO A 275 7.27 0.29 -6.91
N LYS A 276 7.72 0.47 -5.66
CA LYS A 276 7.75 1.81 -5.05
C LYS A 276 8.39 2.74 -6.09
N PRO A 277 7.76 3.88 -6.45
CA PRO A 277 8.28 4.75 -7.48
C PRO A 277 9.74 5.06 -7.14
N ALA A 278 10.66 4.55 -7.95
CA ALA A 278 12.03 5.00 -7.90
C ALA A 278 11.99 6.49 -8.23
N ALA A 279 12.80 7.29 -7.54
CA ALA A 279 13.06 8.68 -7.91
C ALA A 279 13.77 8.71 -9.27
N GLU A 280 13.04 8.45 -10.36
CA GLU A 280 13.50 8.71 -11.71
C GLU A 280 13.46 10.23 -11.90
N ALA A 281 14.62 10.81 -12.19
CA ALA A 281 14.78 12.22 -12.44
C ALA A 281 13.88 12.67 -13.61
N ALA A 282 12.71 13.20 -13.29
CA ALA A 282 11.87 13.90 -14.25
C ALA A 282 12.60 15.16 -14.70
N LYS A 283 12.93 15.23 -15.99
CA LYS A 283 13.55 16.42 -16.58
C LYS A 283 12.53 17.56 -16.58
N GLY A 284 12.87 18.59 -15.81
CA GLY A 284 12.36 19.96 -15.84
C GLY A 284 11.16 20.26 -16.73
N ALA A 285 9.99 20.28 -16.12
CA ALA A 285 8.91 21.25 -16.35
C ALA A 285 7.89 21.03 -15.24
N LEU A 286 7.48 22.10 -14.56
CA LEU A 286 6.38 22.08 -13.59
C LEU A 286 5.09 21.64 -14.30
N GLU A 287 4.80 20.34 -14.26
CA GLU A 287 3.50 19.78 -14.61
C GLU A 287 3.01 18.92 -13.44
N VAL A 288 2.06 19.46 -12.66
CA VAL A 288 1.39 18.81 -11.52
C VAL A 288 0.35 17.77 -12.00
N THR A 289 0.66 17.02 -13.06
CA THR A 289 -0.18 15.92 -13.56
C THR A 289 0.68 14.80 -14.15
N GLY A 290 1.51 14.15 -13.34
CA GLY A 290 2.21 12.94 -13.74
C GLY A 290 1.31 11.71 -13.67
N ARG A 291 0.71 11.29 -14.79
CA ARG A 291 0.13 9.95 -14.90
C ARG A 291 1.26 8.92 -14.78
N ALA A 292 1.31 8.21 -13.67
CA ALA A 292 2.22 7.09 -13.47
C ALA A 292 2.05 6.06 -14.61
N ARG A 293 3.17 5.68 -15.22
CA ARG A 293 3.23 4.63 -16.24
C ARG A 293 3.01 3.28 -15.52
N PRO A 294 1.97 2.50 -15.85
CA PRO A 294 1.79 1.21 -15.20
C PRO A 294 2.97 0.29 -15.53
N GLY A 295 3.54 -0.36 -14.51
CA GLY A 295 4.62 -1.34 -14.66
C GLY A 295 4.23 -2.47 -15.61
N ALA A 296 5.24 -3.14 -16.18
CA ALA A 296 5.04 -4.25 -17.12
C ALA A 296 4.17 -5.35 -16.48
N ALA A 297 2.97 -5.54 -17.02
CA ALA A 297 2.01 -6.54 -16.54
C ALA A 297 2.52 -7.97 -16.78
N ASP A 298 2.29 -8.87 -15.83
CA ASP A 298 2.61 -10.29 -15.97
C ASP A 298 1.70 -10.92 -17.06
N PRO A 299 2.28 -11.47 -18.16
CA PRO A 299 1.50 -11.97 -19.29
C PRO A 299 0.57 -13.13 -18.92
N VAL A 300 0.91 -13.91 -17.88
CA VAL A 300 0.07 -15.00 -17.38
C VAL A 300 -1.14 -14.40 -16.65
N VAL A 301 -0.92 -13.45 -15.74
CA VAL A 301 -2.02 -12.80 -15.01
C VAL A 301 -3.01 -12.15 -15.98
N ASP A 302 -2.51 -11.47 -17.01
CA ASP A 302 -3.35 -10.85 -18.04
C ASP A 302 -4.14 -11.86 -18.88
N GLN A 303 -3.54 -13.02 -19.18
CA GLN A 303 -4.24 -14.12 -19.84
C GLN A 303 -5.43 -14.61 -19.01
N TYR A 304 -5.23 -14.83 -17.71
CA TYR A 304 -6.29 -15.31 -16.83
C TYR A 304 -7.35 -14.22 -16.57
N ARG A 305 -6.98 -12.93 -16.46
CA ARG A 305 -7.95 -11.82 -16.47
C ARG A 305 -8.85 -11.84 -17.71
N ARG A 306 -8.30 -12.09 -18.90
CA ARG A 306 -9.08 -12.21 -20.14
C ARG A 306 -10.01 -13.43 -20.12
N LYS A 307 -9.52 -14.60 -19.68
CA LYS A 307 -10.33 -15.82 -19.52
C LYS A 307 -11.54 -15.57 -18.62
N LEU A 308 -11.34 -14.94 -17.46
CA LEU A 308 -12.41 -14.61 -16.54
C LEU A 308 -13.43 -13.66 -17.16
N SER A 309 -12.95 -12.59 -17.81
CA SER A 309 -13.82 -11.64 -18.52
C SER A 309 -14.72 -12.36 -19.54
N MET A 310 -14.14 -13.21 -20.39
CA MET A 310 -14.89 -13.99 -21.39
C MET A 310 -15.93 -14.95 -20.78
N ALA A 311 -15.69 -15.48 -19.57
CA ALA A 311 -16.65 -16.35 -18.90
C ALA A 311 -17.82 -15.59 -18.24
N LEU A 312 -17.65 -14.29 -17.97
CA LEU A 312 -18.66 -13.45 -17.33
C LEU A 312 -19.62 -12.79 -18.32
N PHE A 313 -19.18 -12.56 -19.56
CA PHE A 313 -20.04 -12.15 -20.69
C PHE A 313 -20.74 -13.35 -21.34
#